data_AF-A0A0K8QAA5-F1
#
_entry.id   AF-A0A0K8QAA5-F1
#
_cell.length_a   1.000
_cell.length_b   1.000
_cell.length_c   1.000
_cell.angle_alpha   90.00
_cell.angle_beta   90.00
_cell.angle_gamma   90.00
#
_symmetry.space_group_name_H-M   'P 1'
#
loop_
_entity.id
_entity.type
_entity.pdbx_description
1 polymer ?
#
loop_
_entity_poly.entity_id
_entity_poly.type
_entity_poly.pdbx_seq_one_letter_code
_entity_poly.pdbx_strand_id
1 'polypeptide(L)'
;MDVEAARRTRSVIMLLGPLLDESAEYRLPYAGGCDLGTRTVQPHMQALRQFGLSVEAKSGFYAVQAPPSDGNDRTFVLSERGDTVTENAIMAAAHRPGTTVIRNASPNYMVQDLCFYLQRLGVEIDGVGTTTLKITGRPSIDVDIEYFPSEDPIEAMSLITAGIVTHSEVTIRRVPIEFMEIELATLAQMGQALEISGEYFARNGRTRLVDVTTKPSELRAPEDKIHPMPFPGLNIDNLPFFAVIAGNAHGQTMIHDWVYENRAIYLTELNKLGAQVQLLDPHRIYVNGPTKWRAAEVGCPPAL
;
A
#
# COMPACT_ATOMS: atom_id res chain seq x y z
N MET A 1 24.00 7.66 -9.06
CA MET A 1 22.68 7.10 -9.37
C MET A 1 22.69 6.59 -10.79
N ASP A 2 22.24 5.35 -11.01
CA ASP A 2 21.97 4.81 -12.35
C ASP A 2 20.66 5.39 -12.88
N VAL A 3 20.72 6.17 -13.95
CA VAL A 3 19.57 6.91 -14.50
C VAL A 3 18.59 5.98 -15.22
N GLU A 4 19.09 4.92 -15.84
CA GLU A 4 18.24 3.98 -16.57
C GLU A 4 17.39 3.19 -15.57
N ALA A 5 18.01 2.70 -14.50
CA ALA A 5 17.30 2.03 -13.41
C ALA A 5 16.28 2.97 -12.74
N ALA A 6 16.67 4.22 -12.46
CA ALA A 6 15.81 5.19 -11.79
C ALA A 6 14.59 5.61 -12.63
N ARG A 7 14.65 5.56 -13.96
CA ARG A 7 13.51 5.86 -14.84
C ARG A 7 12.47 4.74 -14.92
N ARG A 8 12.87 3.50 -14.59
CA ARG A 8 12.00 2.32 -14.66
C ARG A 8 10.99 2.26 -13.50
N THR A 9 11.23 2.95 -12.40
CA THR A 9 10.36 2.90 -11.21
C THR A 9 10.00 4.30 -10.72
N ARG A 10 8.73 4.48 -10.30
CA ARG A 10 8.29 5.72 -9.63
C ARG A 10 8.92 5.91 -8.25
N SER A 11 9.47 4.85 -7.66
CA SER A 11 10.12 4.86 -6.35
C SER A 11 11.32 5.80 -6.25
N VAL A 12 11.91 6.26 -7.37
CA VAL A 12 12.96 7.29 -7.34
C VAL A 12 12.53 8.56 -6.58
N ILE A 13 11.23 8.88 -6.56
CA ILE A 13 10.70 10.03 -5.81
C ILE A 13 10.90 9.90 -4.29
N MET A 14 11.04 8.68 -3.80
CA MET A 14 11.29 8.38 -2.39
C MET A 14 12.67 8.82 -1.92
N LEU A 15 13.57 9.19 -2.85
CA LEU A 15 14.86 9.77 -2.52
C LEU A 15 14.79 11.25 -2.14
N LEU A 16 13.66 11.95 -2.37
CA LEU A 16 13.56 13.38 -2.11
C LEU A 16 13.68 13.76 -0.63
N GLY A 17 13.07 12.96 0.26
CA GLY A 17 13.11 13.14 1.70
C GLY A 17 14.45 12.78 2.32
N PRO A 18 15.00 11.56 2.13
CA PRO A 18 16.25 11.17 2.76
C PRO A 18 17.47 11.92 2.22
N LEU A 19 17.48 12.36 0.95
CA LEU A 19 18.62 13.13 0.39
C LEU A 19 18.59 14.62 0.76
N LEU A 20 17.61 15.05 1.56
CA LEU A 20 17.36 16.46 1.82
C LEU A 20 18.52 17.13 2.57
N ASP A 21 19.25 16.41 3.42
CA ASP A 21 20.43 16.95 4.12
C ASP A 21 21.77 16.39 3.59
N GLU A 22 21.75 15.50 2.59
CA GLU A 22 22.94 14.94 1.95
C GLU A 22 23.58 15.91 0.95
N SER A 23 22.76 16.68 0.23
CA SER A 23 23.24 17.68 -0.73
C SER A 23 22.28 18.86 -0.82
N ALA A 24 22.82 20.08 -0.83
CA ALA A 24 22.05 21.31 -1.02
C ALA A 24 21.37 21.34 -2.40
N GLU A 25 21.95 20.69 -3.41
CA GLU A 25 21.38 20.58 -4.76
C GLU A 25 21.55 19.18 -5.34
N TYR A 26 20.50 18.64 -5.91
CA TYR A 26 20.56 17.36 -6.63
C TYR A 26 19.48 17.26 -7.72
N ARG A 27 19.56 16.21 -8.55
CA ARG A 27 18.64 15.97 -9.67
C ARG A 27 18.10 14.56 -9.61
N LEU A 28 16.79 14.40 -9.75
CA LEU A 28 16.14 13.10 -9.90
C LEU A 28 15.50 12.99 -11.29
N PRO A 29 15.71 11.90 -12.05
CA PRO A 29 15.05 11.74 -13.33
C PRO A 29 13.53 11.65 -13.15
N TYR A 30 12.78 12.02 -14.19
CA TYR A 30 11.36 11.71 -14.21
C TYR A 30 11.14 10.22 -14.27
N ALA A 31 10.40 9.70 -13.29
CA ALA A 31 9.72 8.43 -13.46
C ALA A 31 8.57 8.64 -14.44
N GLY A 32 8.38 7.70 -15.37
CA GLY A 32 7.36 7.79 -16.41
C GLY A 32 5.90 7.91 -15.91
N GLY A 33 4.98 8.02 -16.86
CA GLY A 33 3.54 7.92 -16.62
C GLY A 33 3.17 6.52 -16.13
N CYS A 34 2.29 6.42 -15.13
CA CYS A 34 1.67 5.17 -14.68
C CYS A 34 0.32 5.06 -15.39
N ASP A 35 0.07 3.97 -16.11
CA ASP A 35 -1.14 3.81 -16.94
C ASP A 35 -2.41 3.52 -16.11
N LEU A 36 -2.27 3.18 -14.83
CA LEU A 36 -3.39 2.95 -13.90
C LEU A 36 -4.11 4.24 -13.44
N GLY A 37 -3.63 5.42 -13.86
CA GLY A 37 -4.24 6.74 -13.58
C GLY A 37 -3.21 7.86 -13.37
N THR A 38 -3.64 9.13 -13.46
CA THR A 38 -2.78 10.32 -13.25
C THR A 38 -2.48 10.57 -11.77
N ARG A 39 -1.72 9.67 -11.13
CA ARG A 39 -1.15 9.95 -9.80
C ARG A 39 -0.06 11.01 -9.94
N THR A 40 -0.33 12.19 -9.39
CA THR A 40 0.57 13.34 -9.44
C THR A 40 1.65 13.22 -8.37
N VAL A 41 2.82 13.79 -8.63
CA VAL A 41 3.91 13.90 -7.63
C VAL A 41 3.68 15.04 -6.64
N GLN A 42 2.62 15.83 -6.84
CA GLN A 42 2.35 17.06 -6.11
C GLN A 42 2.21 16.85 -4.58
N PRO A 43 1.59 15.76 -4.08
CA PRO A 43 1.48 15.53 -2.64
C PRO A 43 2.84 15.40 -1.94
N HIS A 44 3.81 14.72 -2.58
CA HIS A 44 5.19 14.69 -2.09
C HIS A 44 5.80 16.09 -2.04
N MET A 45 5.60 16.90 -3.08
CA MET A 45 6.12 18.28 -3.11
C MET A 45 5.51 19.13 -2.00
N GLN A 46 4.21 19.00 -1.75
CA GLN A 46 3.51 19.74 -0.70
C GLN A 46 4.04 19.39 0.69
N ALA A 47 4.29 18.09 0.94
CA ALA A 47 4.87 17.62 2.19
C ALA A 47 6.31 18.13 2.37
N LEU A 48 7.15 17.99 1.35
CA LEU A 48 8.58 18.33 1.46
C LEU A 48 8.87 19.83 1.45
N ARG A 49 7.99 20.64 0.86
CA ARG A 49 8.04 22.12 0.97
C ARG A 49 7.95 22.60 2.42
N GLN A 50 7.38 21.81 3.34
CA GLN A 50 7.35 22.14 4.77
C GLN A 50 8.75 22.14 5.39
N PHE A 51 9.67 21.38 4.80
CA PHE A 51 11.10 21.37 5.12
C PHE A 51 11.90 22.38 4.27
N GLY A 52 11.21 23.21 3.49
CA GLY A 52 11.77 24.20 2.58
C GLY A 52 12.33 23.64 1.27
N LEU A 53 12.05 22.36 0.96
CA LEU A 53 12.47 21.76 -0.31
C LEU A 53 11.84 22.49 -1.49
N SER A 54 12.67 22.97 -2.41
CA SER A 54 12.23 23.51 -3.70
C SER A 54 12.47 22.47 -4.79
N VAL A 55 11.44 22.17 -5.56
CA VAL A 55 11.51 21.22 -6.67
C VAL A 55 10.98 21.90 -7.92
N GLU A 56 11.84 22.02 -8.93
CA GLU A 56 11.54 22.57 -10.23
C GLU A 56 11.54 21.45 -11.28
N ALA A 57 10.42 21.29 -11.97
CA ALA A 57 10.26 20.34 -13.06
C ALA A 57 10.99 20.87 -14.32
N LYS A 58 12.09 20.23 -14.75
CA LYS A 58 12.86 20.55 -15.97
C LYS A 58 12.71 19.47 -17.03
N SER A 59 13.31 19.65 -18.21
CA SER A 59 13.22 18.63 -19.27
C SER A 59 13.92 17.33 -18.85
N GLY A 60 13.14 16.31 -18.45
CA GLY A 60 13.61 14.96 -18.12
C GLY A 60 14.07 14.72 -16.67
N PHE A 61 13.99 15.72 -15.79
CA PHE A 61 14.38 15.59 -14.38
C PHE A 61 13.71 16.65 -13.48
N TYR A 62 13.60 16.32 -12.19
CA TYR A 62 13.35 17.25 -11.08
C TYR A 62 14.67 17.87 -10.64
N ALA A 63 14.80 19.19 -10.73
CA ALA A 63 15.87 19.94 -10.11
C ALA A 63 15.46 20.23 -8.67
N VAL A 64 16.27 19.78 -7.71
CA VAL A 64 15.94 19.86 -6.29
C VAL A 64 16.95 20.73 -5.58
N GLN A 65 16.44 21.69 -4.82
CA GLN A 65 17.22 22.53 -3.92
C GLN A 65 16.71 22.29 -2.50
N ALA A 66 17.61 21.80 -1.65
CA ALA A 66 17.34 21.56 -0.25
C ALA A 66 18.00 22.66 0.60
N PRO A 67 17.24 23.35 1.46
CA PRO A 67 17.82 24.33 2.37
C PRO A 67 18.63 23.60 3.44
N PRO A 68 19.60 24.27 4.08
CA PRO A 68 20.21 23.71 5.30
C PRO A 68 19.12 23.45 6.35
N SER A 69 19.35 22.46 7.21
CA SER A 69 18.47 22.23 8.35
C SER A 69 18.45 23.46 9.27
N ASP A 70 17.26 23.91 9.63
CA ASP A 70 17.04 25.05 10.52
C ASP A 70 16.70 24.64 11.95
N GLY A 71 16.59 23.34 12.23
CA GLY A 71 16.27 22.80 13.56
C GLY A 71 14.87 23.14 14.08
N ASN A 72 14.00 23.72 13.24
CA ASN A 72 12.72 24.23 13.69
C ASN A 72 11.67 23.13 13.87
N ASP A 73 10.87 23.26 14.91
CA ASP A 73 9.65 22.47 15.08
C ASP A 73 8.65 22.79 13.96
N ARG A 74 7.95 21.75 13.49
CA ARG A 74 7.02 21.84 12.36
C ARG A 74 5.77 21.05 12.63
N THR A 75 4.69 21.51 12.02
CA THR A 75 3.39 20.85 12.13
C THR A 75 2.62 21.11 10.85
N PHE A 76 2.24 20.04 10.14
CA PHE A 76 1.51 20.15 8.88
C PHE A 76 0.55 18.98 8.68
N VAL A 77 -0.33 19.13 7.68
CA VAL A 77 -1.33 18.13 7.31
C VAL A 77 -1.03 17.67 5.88
N LEU A 78 -0.98 16.36 5.66
CA LEU A 78 -0.88 15.80 4.31
C LEU A 78 -2.22 15.97 3.57
N SER A 79 -2.16 16.41 2.32
CA SER A 79 -3.33 16.63 1.48
C SER A 79 -4.04 15.33 1.09
N GLU A 80 -3.29 14.23 1.02
CA GLU A 80 -3.80 12.88 0.87
C GLU A 80 -3.14 11.95 1.88
N ARG A 81 -3.82 10.85 2.19
CA ARG A 81 -3.30 9.77 3.04
C ARG A 81 -2.57 8.75 2.18
N GLY A 82 -1.52 9.20 1.50
CA GLY A 82 -0.68 8.38 0.64
C GLY A 82 0.46 7.74 1.43
N ASP A 83 0.70 6.45 1.20
CA ASP A 83 1.74 5.66 1.85
C ASP A 83 3.13 6.26 1.59
N THR A 84 3.50 6.35 0.31
CA THR A 84 4.79 6.91 -0.12
C THR A 84 4.98 8.37 0.27
N VAL A 85 3.90 9.17 0.28
CA VAL A 85 3.96 10.58 0.69
C VAL A 85 4.30 10.69 2.17
N THR A 86 3.66 9.84 2.99
CA THR A 86 3.89 9.77 4.43
C THR A 86 5.32 9.30 4.71
N GLU A 87 5.78 8.23 4.06
CA GLU A 87 7.14 7.70 4.18
C GLU A 87 8.21 8.76 3.84
N ASN A 88 8.01 9.49 2.73
CA ASN A 88 8.96 10.53 2.30
C ASN A 88 9.05 11.68 3.32
N ALA A 89 7.91 12.07 3.90
CA ALA A 89 7.85 13.08 4.95
C ALA A 89 8.46 12.59 6.27
N ILE A 90 8.28 11.32 6.62
CA ILE A 90 8.92 10.69 7.79
C ILE A 90 10.44 10.69 7.62
N MET A 91 10.94 10.26 6.46
CA MET A 91 12.39 10.24 6.19
C MET A 91 13.01 11.63 6.25
N ALA A 92 12.32 12.65 5.71
CA ALA A 92 12.76 14.04 5.82
C ALA A 92 12.78 14.55 7.28
N ALA A 93 11.79 14.15 8.09
CA ALA A 93 11.74 14.50 9.51
C ALA A 93 12.81 13.79 10.34
N ALA A 94 13.10 12.52 10.03
CA ALA A 94 14.02 11.68 10.79
C ALA A 94 15.47 12.21 10.82
N HIS A 95 15.92 12.79 9.71
CA HIS A 95 17.29 13.28 9.54
C HIS A 95 17.48 14.75 9.99
N ARG A 96 16.42 15.41 10.47
CA ARG A 96 16.47 16.82 10.87
C ARG A 96 16.24 17.01 12.37
N PRO A 97 17.10 17.77 13.08
CA PRO A 97 16.81 18.15 14.45
C PRO A 97 15.49 18.95 14.53
N GLY A 98 14.82 18.81 15.67
CA GLY A 98 13.50 19.41 15.92
C GLY A 98 12.38 18.39 15.88
N THR A 99 11.20 18.82 16.33
CA THR A 99 9.99 17.99 16.36
C THR A 99 9.11 18.27 15.15
N THR A 100 8.80 17.25 14.37
CA THR A 100 7.83 17.33 13.27
C THR A 100 6.55 16.58 13.63
N VAL A 101 5.40 17.25 13.54
CA VAL A 101 4.07 16.64 13.65
C VAL A 101 3.42 16.55 12.28
N ILE A 102 3.20 15.32 11.81
CA ILE A 102 2.54 15.02 10.54
C ILE A 102 1.12 14.55 10.84
N ARG A 103 0.11 15.30 10.39
CA ARG A 103 -1.30 14.89 10.45
C ARG A 103 -1.78 14.32 9.13
N ASN A 104 -2.81 13.49 9.21
CA ASN A 104 -3.34 12.72 8.07
C ASN A 104 -2.28 11.77 7.47
N ALA A 105 -1.36 11.29 8.31
CA ALA A 105 -0.38 10.26 7.94
C ALA A 105 -1.10 8.96 7.59
N SER A 106 -0.53 8.20 6.64
CA SER A 106 -1.01 6.84 6.39
C SER A 106 -0.59 5.90 7.53
N PRO A 107 -1.53 5.19 8.15
CA PRO A 107 -1.24 4.21 9.20
C PRO A 107 -0.97 2.79 8.67
N ASN A 108 -0.76 2.62 7.36
CA ASN A 108 -0.67 1.32 6.71
C ASN A 108 0.70 0.62 7.00
N TYR A 109 0.82 -0.67 6.71
CA TYR A 109 1.89 -1.56 7.23
C TYR A 109 3.33 -1.11 6.93
N MET A 110 3.66 -0.77 5.69
CA MET A 110 5.00 -0.33 5.29
C MET A 110 5.40 1.03 5.89
N VAL A 111 4.44 1.93 6.15
CA VAL A 111 4.70 3.17 6.90
C VAL A 111 5.04 2.85 8.35
N GLN A 112 4.29 1.94 8.98
CA GLN A 112 4.59 1.49 10.34
C GLN A 112 5.96 0.82 10.42
N ASP A 113 6.27 -0.06 9.47
CA ASP A 113 7.55 -0.77 9.40
C ASP A 113 8.73 0.18 9.21
N LEU A 114 8.59 1.22 8.38
CA LEU A 114 9.57 2.30 8.26
C LEU A 114 9.76 3.05 9.59
N CYS A 115 8.69 3.33 10.33
CA CYS A 115 8.80 3.97 11.64
C CYS A 115 9.57 3.09 12.62
N PHE A 116 9.29 1.79 12.67
CA PHE A 116 10.01 0.85 13.54
C PHE A 116 11.48 0.73 13.14
N TYR A 117 11.79 0.71 11.85
CA TYR A 117 13.15 0.76 11.33
C TYR A 117 13.89 2.03 11.80
N LEU A 118 13.28 3.21 11.65
CA LEU A 118 13.88 4.47 12.08
C LEU A 118 14.04 4.58 13.60
N GLN A 119 13.12 3.99 14.38
CA GLN A 119 13.29 3.87 15.83
C GLN A 119 14.53 3.04 16.19
N ARG A 120 14.84 1.99 15.43
CA ARG A 120 16.08 1.20 15.61
C ARG A 120 17.34 2.01 15.31
N LEU A 121 17.22 3.02 14.45
CA LEU A 121 18.27 4.00 14.14
C LEU A 121 18.34 5.15 15.17
N GLY A 122 17.49 5.11 16.21
CA GLY A 122 17.47 6.08 17.30
C GLY A 122 16.69 7.35 17.01
N VAL A 123 15.77 7.33 16.03
CA VAL A 123 14.79 8.40 15.81
C VAL A 123 13.62 8.19 16.78
N GLU A 124 13.18 9.24 17.47
CA GLU A 124 12.00 9.14 18.34
C GLU A 124 10.75 9.36 17.49
N ILE A 125 9.85 8.37 17.48
CA ILE A 125 8.60 8.42 16.71
C ILE A 125 7.45 7.98 17.61
N ASP A 126 6.51 8.89 17.84
CA ASP A 126 5.25 8.64 18.53
C ASP A 126 4.08 8.57 17.53
N GLY A 127 3.05 7.80 17.88
CA GLY A 127 1.82 7.70 17.09
C GLY A 127 1.88 6.73 15.92
N VAL A 128 2.84 5.80 15.90
CA VAL A 128 2.92 4.72 14.88
C VAL A 128 1.61 3.96 14.81
N GLY A 129 1.10 3.73 13.59
CA GLY A 129 -0.21 3.11 13.35
C GLY A 129 -1.41 4.06 13.50
N THR A 130 -1.18 5.34 13.78
CA THR A 130 -2.23 6.37 13.84
C THR A 130 -2.12 7.35 12.67
N THR A 131 -3.11 8.22 12.52
CA THR A 131 -3.10 9.28 11.50
C THR A 131 -2.32 10.52 11.91
N THR A 132 -1.70 10.54 13.09
CA THR A 132 -0.85 11.64 13.57
C THR A 132 0.47 11.09 14.07
N LEU A 133 1.55 11.41 13.37
CA LEU A 133 2.91 11.06 13.77
C LEU A 133 3.60 12.27 14.38
N LYS A 134 4.32 12.06 15.47
CA LYS A 134 5.24 13.05 16.04
C LYS A 134 6.64 12.45 15.99
N ILE A 135 7.55 13.14 15.32
CA ILE A 135 8.89 12.64 15.00
C ILE A 135 9.90 13.65 15.54
N THR A 136 10.77 13.22 16.45
CA THR A 136 11.95 13.99 16.86
C THR A 136 13.14 13.45 16.07
N GLY A 137 13.56 14.18 15.04
CA GLY A 137 14.69 13.79 14.22
C GLY A 137 16.03 14.11 14.88
N ARG A 138 17.10 13.58 14.29
CA ARG A 138 18.46 13.72 14.79
C ARG A 138 19.42 14.15 13.67
N PRO A 139 20.47 14.92 13.98
CA PRO A 139 21.34 15.52 12.97
C PRO A 139 22.22 14.53 12.20
N SER A 140 22.37 13.30 12.70
CA SER A 140 23.16 12.25 12.05
C SER A 140 22.65 10.89 12.48
N ILE A 141 22.53 10.01 11.50
CA ILE A 141 22.20 8.59 11.65
C ILE A 141 23.39 7.80 11.08
N ASP A 142 24.29 7.38 11.96
CA ASP A 142 25.48 6.61 11.62
C ASP A 142 25.58 5.42 12.58
N VAL A 143 24.71 4.43 12.36
CA VAL A 143 24.61 3.23 13.20
C VAL A 143 24.31 2.01 12.33
N ASP A 144 25.03 0.92 12.59
CA ASP A 144 24.78 -0.37 11.95
C ASP A 144 23.65 -1.11 12.67
N ILE A 145 22.63 -1.53 11.93
CA ILE A 145 21.55 -2.36 12.45
C ILE A 145 21.22 -3.51 11.51
N GLU A 146 20.76 -4.62 12.09
CA GLU A 146 20.02 -5.65 11.37
C GLU A 146 18.52 -5.39 11.53
N TYR A 147 17.78 -5.41 10.43
CA TYR A 147 16.33 -5.22 10.41
C TYR A 147 15.66 -6.26 9.50
N PHE A 148 14.47 -6.70 9.90
CA PHE A 148 13.65 -7.64 9.13
C PHE A 148 12.37 -6.93 8.74
N PRO A 149 12.12 -6.67 7.45
CA PRO A 149 10.87 -6.06 7.00
C PRO A 149 9.65 -6.88 7.41
N SER A 150 8.53 -6.20 7.61
CA SER A 150 7.23 -6.83 7.86
C SER A 150 6.79 -7.71 6.69
N GLU A 151 5.97 -8.71 6.99
CA GLU A 151 5.32 -9.58 6.02
C GLU A 151 4.31 -8.83 5.15
N ASP A 152 4.09 -9.35 3.94
CA ASP A 152 3.27 -8.72 2.91
C ASP A 152 1.81 -9.24 2.95
N PRO A 153 0.83 -8.38 3.28
CA PRO A 153 -0.58 -8.78 3.27
C PRO A 153 -1.12 -9.06 1.86
N ILE A 154 -0.55 -8.47 0.81
CA ILE A 154 -0.96 -8.67 -0.59
C ILE A 154 -0.54 -10.07 -1.06
N GLU A 155 0.68 -10.49 -0.73
CA GLU A 155 1.14 -11.86 -0.99
C GLU A 155 0.25 -12.87 -0.26
N ALA A 156 -0.01 -12.66 1.03
CA ALA A 156 -0.89 -13.52 1.81
C ALA A 156 -2.30 -13.61 1.20
N MET A 157 -2.90 -12.47 0.82
CA MET A 157 -4.23 -12.45 0.20
C MET A 157 -4.25 -13.16 -1.15
N SER A 158 -3.19 -13.06 -1.95
CA SER A 158 -3.09 -13.75 -3.24
C SER A 158 -3.12 -15.28 -3.08
N LEU A 159 -2.42 -15.81 -2.06
CA LEU A 159 -2.37 -17.24 -1.76
C LEU A 159 -3.67 -17.74 -1.13
N ILE A 160 -4.29 -16.94 -0.24
CA ILE A 160 -5.62 -17.22 0.29
C ILE A 160 -6.64 -17.30 -0.85
N THR A 161 -6.60 -16.33 -1.76
CA THR A 161 -7.46 -16.31 -2.95
C THR A 161 -7.26 -17.56 -3.79
N ALA A 162 -6.01 -17.96 -4.06
CA ALA A 162 -5.71 -19.20 -4.77
C ALA A 162 -6.31 -20.44 -4.07
N GLY A 163 -6.18 -20.55 -2.75
CA GLY A 163 -6.79 -21.62 -1.96
C GLY A 163 -8.32 -21.65 -2.09
N ILE A 164 -8.96 -20.49 -2.04
CA ILE A 164 -10.41 -20.35 -2.17
C ILE A 164 -10.90 -20.76 -3.56
N VAL A 165 -10.35 -20.16 -4.63
CA VAL A 165 -10.84 -20.34 -6.00
C VAL A 165 -10.54 -21.72 -6.57
N THR A 166 -9.57 -22.43 -5.99
CA THR A 166 -9.26 -23.83 -6.34
C THR A 166 -9.97 -24.84 -5.45
N HIS A 167 -10.79 -24.39 -4.49
CA HIS A 167 -11.42 -25.23 -3.48
C HIS A 167 -10.40 -26.13 -2.74
N SER A 168 -9.26 -25.56 -2.37
CA SER A 168 -8.16 -26.28 -1.74
C SER A 168 -8.06 -26.00 -0.25
N GLU A 169 -7.60 -27.02 0.49
CA GLU A 169 -7.11 -26.84 1.84
C GLU A 169 -5.61 -26.48 1.80
N VAL A 170 -5.29 -25.22 2.10
CA VAL A 170 -3.92 -24.71 2.08
C VAL A 170 -3.69 -23.85 3.31
N THR A 171 -2.55 -24.07 3.99
CA THR A 171 -2.10 -23.21 5.09
C THR A 171 -1.13 -22.15 4.57
N ILE A 172 -1.54 -20.89 4.63
CA ILE A 172 -0.71 -19.72 4.38
C ILE A 172 -0.10 -19.33 5.72
N ARG A 173 1.23 -19.36 5.81
CA ARG A 173 1.95 -19.03 7.05
C ARG A 173 2.31 -17.56 7.11
N ARG A 174 2.45 -17.05 8.33
CA ARG A 174 2.96 -15.69 8.59
C ARG A 174 2.11 -14.58 7.95
N VAL A 175 0.80 -14.74 7.98
CA VAL A 175 -0.15 -13.72 7.52
C VAL A 175 -0.13 -12.55 8.51
N PRO A 176 0.16 -11.30 8.08
CA PRO A 176 0.17 -10.15 8.98
C PRO A 176 -1.25 -9.72 9.33
N ILE A 177 -1.76 -10.27 10.44
CA ILE A 177 -3.20 -10.32 10.75
C ILE A 177 -3.84 -8.92 10.83
N GLU A 178 -3.15 -7.95 11.42
CA GLU A 178 -3.64 -6.58 11.57
C GLU A 178 -4.08 -5.95 10.24
N PHE A 179 -3.40 -6.28 9.14
CA PHE A 179 -3.67 -5.73 7.81
C PHE A 179 -4.55 -6.63 6.94
N MET A 180 -5.13 -7.68 7.54
CA MET A 180 -5.95 -8.70 6.88
C MET A 180 -7.30 -8.95 7.60
N GLU A 181 -7.53 -8.33 8.76
CA GLU A 181 -8.73 -8.55 9.58
C GLU A 181 -10.03 -8.29 8.81
N ILE A 182 -10.09 -7.23 7.99
CA ILE A 182 -11.30 -6.88 7.22
C ILE A 182 -11.50 -7.86 6.06
N GLU A 183 -10.43 -8.27 5.39
CA GLU A 183 -10.45 -9.26 4.32
C GLU A 183 -10.97 -10.60 4.84
N LEU A 184 -10.40 -11.10 5.93
CA LEU A 184 -10.79 -12.36 6.54
C LEU A 184 -12.22 -12.32 7.09
N ALA A 185 -12.64 -11.20 7.69
CA ALA A 185 -14.02 -11.01 8.14
C ALA A 185 -15.01 -11.01 6.98
N THR A 186 -14.67 -10.35 5.87
CA THR A 186 -15.48 -10.33 4.65
C THR A 186 -15.60 -11.73 4.05
N LEU A 187 -14.49 -12.46 3.98
CA LEU A 187 -14.48 -13.87 3.54
C LEU A 187 -15.35 -14.76 4.43
N ALA A 188 -15.26 -14.61 5.76
CA ALA A 188 -16.09 -15.35 6.70
C ALA A 188 -17.59 -15.05 6.51
N GLN A 189 -17.97 -13.78 6.28
CA GLN A 189 -19.34 -13.38 5.95
C GLN A 189 -19.83 -14.00 4.63
N MET A 190 -18.94 -14.13 3.65
CA MET A 190 -19.22 -14.82 2.39
C MET A 190 -19.34 -16.34 2.56
N GLY A 191 -19.06 -16.90 3.74
CA GLY A 191 -19.15 -18.33 4.05
C GLY A 191 -17.84 -19.09 3.86
N GLN A 192 -16.70 -18.42 3.69
CA GLN A 192 -15.41 -19.08 3.62
C GLN A 192 -15.02 -19.62 5.00
N ALA A 193 -14.85 -20.94 5.10
CA ALA A 193 -14.29 -21.56 6.29
C ALA A 193 -12.78 -21.31 6.36
N LEU A 194 -12.34 -20.72 7.46
CA LEU A 194 -10.95 -20.38 7.75
C LEU A 194 -10.60 -20.92 9.14
N GLU A 195 -9.43 -21.56 9.25
CA GLU A 195 -8.81 -21.88 10.53
C GLU A 195 -7.63 -20.93 10.73
N ILE A 196 -7.63 -20.21 11.85
CA ILE A 196 -6.62 -19.20 12.17
C ILE A 196 -5.86 -19.67 13.41
N SER A 197 -4.54 -19.72 13.33
CA SER A 197 -3.69 -20.10 14.47
C SER A 197 -3.72 -19.04 15.57
N GLY A 198 -3.12 -19.37 16.72
CA GLY A 198 -2.77 -18.35 17.71
C GLY A 198 -1.82 -17.30 17.13
N GLU A 199 -1.93 -16.06 17.63
CA GLU A 199 -1.05 -14.96 17.23
C GLU A 199 0.39 -15.16 17.70
N TYR A 200 1.34 -14.77 16.87
CA TYR A 200 2.76 -14.71 17.18
C TYR A 200 3.40 -13.46 16.54
N PHE A 201 4.65 -13.15 16.89
CA PHE A 201 5.32 -11.97 16.36
C PHE A 201 6.23 -12.29 15.18
N ALA A 202 6.28 -11.36 14.23
CA ALA A 202 7.27 -11.31 13.18
C ALA A 202 8.70 -11.09 13.72
N ARG A 203 9.69 -11.22 12.84
CA ARG A 203 11.11 -11.03 13.21
C ARG A 203 11.45 -9.60 13.61
N ASN A 204 10.65 -8.61 13.18
CA ASN A 204 10.77 -7.23 13.66
C ASN A 204 10.27 -7.04 15.10
N GLY A 205 9.58 -8.05 15.69
CA GLY A 205 9.01 -8.00 17.03
C GLY A 205 7.82 -7.06 17.19
N ARG A 206 7.25 -6.55 16.07
CA ARG A 206 6.16 -5.57 16.05
C ARG A 206 4.93 -6.09 15.34
N THR A 207 5.10 -6.66 14.15
CA THR A 207 3.98 -7.16 13.34
C THR A 207 3.39 -8.42 13.97
N ARG A 208 2.06 -8.43 14.15
CA ARG A 208 1.31 -9.61 14.61
C ARG A 208 1.05 -10.54 13.43
N LEU A 209 1.32 -11.83 13.62
CA LEU A 209 1.23 -12.86 12.60
C LEU A 209 0.29 -13.98 13.04
N VAL A 210 -0.36 -14.60 12.06
CA VAL A 210 -1.09 -15.86 12.21
C VAL A 210 -0.81 -16.76 11.01
N ASP A 211 -1.07 -18.05 11.15
CA ASP A 211 -1.21 -18.95 10.01
C ASP A 211 -2.70 -19.10 9.69
N VAL A 212 -3.07 -18.98 8.42
CA VAL A 212 -4.46 -19.08 7.94
C VAL A 212 -4.59 -20.31 7.05
N THR A 213 -5.48 -21.22 7.40
CA THR A 213 -5.80 -22.39 6.58
C THR A 213 -7.15 -22.21 5.91
N THR A 214 -7.16 -22.19 4.58
CA THR A 214 -8.40 -22.23 3.80
C THR A 214 -9.01 -23.62 3.85
N LYS A 215 -10.35 -23.73 3.81
CA LYS A 215 -11.06 -25.00 3.64
C LYS A 215 -12.01 -24.90 2.44
N PRO A 216 -12.25 -26.00 1.70
CA PRO A 216 -13.26 -26.02 0.64
C PRO A 216 -14.61 -25.56 1.20
N SER A 217 -15.21 -24.54 0.58
CA SER A 217 -16.43 -23.87 1.06
C SER A 217 -17.36 -23.52 -0.10
N GLU A 218 -18.65 -23.38 0.18
CA GLU A 218 -19.63 -22.77 -0.72
C GLU A 218 -19.82 -21.30 -0.37
N LEU A 219 -19.40 -20.40 -1.26
CA LEU A 219 -19.47 -18.97 -1.00
C LEU A 219 -20.80 -18.37 -1.43
N ARG A 220 -21.23 -17.31 -0.76
CA ARG A 220 -22.36 -16.46 -1.13
C ARG A 220 -21.86 -15.03 -1.34
N ALA A 221 -22.53 -14.29 -2.21
CA ALA A 221 -22.27 -12.87 -2.34
C ALA A 221 -22.49 -12.18 -0.99
N PRO A 222 -21.63 -11.22 -0.59
CA PRO A 222 -21.84 -10.44 0.63
C PRO A 222 -23.11 -9.59 0.52
N GLU A 223 -23.67 -9.22 1.65
CA GLU A 223 -24.91 -8.42 1.71
C GLU A 223 -24.70 -6.95 1.25
N ASP A 224 -23.52 -6.39 1.50
CA ASP A 224 -23.12 -5.04 1.04
C ASP A 224 -21.99 -5.15 0.00
N LYS A 225 -21.68 -4.02 -0.64
CA LYS A 225 -20.57 -3.86 -1.56
C LYS A 225 -19.22 -4.09 -0.88
N ILE A 226 -18.28 -4.64 -1.62
CA ILE A 226 -16.87 -4.70 -1.24
C ILE A 226 -16.18 -3.45 -1.77
N HIS A 227 -15.57 -2.67 -0.90
CA HIS A 227 -14.81 -1.49 -1.27
C HIS A 227 -13.62 -1.29 -0.34
N PRO A 228 -12.51 -0.70 -0.82
CA PRO A 228 -11.36 -0.48 0.01
C PRO A 228 -11.57 0.77 0.88
N MET A 229 -10.80 0.86 1.95
CA MET A 229 -10.65 2.07 2.76
C MET A 229 -9.19 2.18 3.18
N PRO A 230 -8.64 3.39 3.40
CA PRO A 230 -7.31 3.48 3.97
C PRO A 230 -7.33 2.85 5.37
N PHE A 231 -6.23 2.22 5.78
CA PHE A 231 -6.16 1.49 7.04
C PHE A 231 -6.69 2.31 8.25
N PRO A 232 -7.45 1.69 9.18
CA PRO A 232 -7.89 0.29 9.22
C PRO A 232 -9.12 0.05 8.34
N GLY A 233 -8.95 -0.72 7.26
CA GLY A 233 -9.94 -0.94 6.22
C GLY A 233 -9.46 -2.01 5.24
N LEU A 234 -10.35 -2.49 4.37
CA LEU A 234 -9.96 -3.45 3.32
C LEU A 234 -8.86 -2.83 2.47
N ASN A 235 -7.72 -3.53 2.39
CA ASN A 235 -6.53 -3.02 1.74
C ASN A 235 -6.81 -2.73 0.26
N ILE A 236 -6.47 -1.53 -0.16
CA ILE A 236 -6.70 -1.03 -1.52
C ILE A 236 -6.18 -2.01 -2.58
N ASP A 237 -5.05 -2.67 -2.33
CA ASP A 237 -4.43 -3.60 -3.27
C ASP A 237 -5.00 -5.03 -3.19
N ASN A 238 -5.75 -5.35 -2.13
CA ASN A 238 -6.45 -6.63 -1.99
C ASN A 238 -7.80 -6.66 -2.71
N LEU A 239 -8.39 -5.49 -3.03
CA LEU A 239 -9.69 -5.38 -3.68
C LEU A 239 -9.83 -6.22 -4.96
N PRO A 240 -8.87 -6.24 -5.90
CA PRO A 240 -8.97 -7.04 -7.13
C PRO A 240 -9.15 -8.54 -6.89
N PHE A 241 -8.60 -9.09 -5.80
CA PHE A 241 -8.75 -10.50 -5.48
C PHE A 241 -10.21 -10.87 -5.18
N PHE A 242 -10.97 -9.95 -4.57
CA PHE A 242 -12.39 -10.14 -4.32
C PHE A 242 -13.22 -10.24 -5.60
N ALA A 243 -12.77 -9.70 -6.74
CA ALA A 243 -13.46 -9.90 -8.01
C ALA A 243 -13.38 -11.37 -8.47
N VAL A 244 -12.24 -12.01 -8.26
CA VAL A 244 -12.05 -13.43 -8.58
C VAL A 244 -12.79 -14.33 -7.59
N ILE A 245 -12.77 -13.99 -6.29
CA ILE A 245 -13.51 -14.71 -5.25
C ILE A 245 -15.02 -14.60 -5.48
N ALA A 246 -15.53 -13.39 -5.76
CA ALA A 246 -16.94 -13.15 -6.07
C ALA A 246 -17.41 -13.93 -7.31
N GLY A 247 -16.51 -14.13 -8.29
CA GLY A 247 -16.77 -15.00 -9.43
C GLY A 247 -17.09 -16.45 -9.04
N ASN A 248 -16.66 -16.91 -7.86
CA ASN A 248 -16.95 -18.25 -7.32
C ASN A 248 -18.10 -18.27 -6.30
N ALA A 249 -18.62 -17.10 -5.91
CA ALA A 249 -19.69 -17.00 -4.92
C ALA A 249 -21.08 -17.04 -5.57
N HIS A 250 -22.06 -17.64 -4.89
CA HIS A 250 -23.45 -17.63 -5.34
C HIS A 250 -24.08 -16.26 -5.10
N GLY A 251 -24.43 -15.56 -6.20
CA GLY A 251 -25.14 -14.27 -6.16
C GLY A 251 -24.38 -13.16 -6.89
N GLN A 252 -24.90 -11.94 -6.76
CA GLN A 252 -24.33 -10.73 -7.33
C GLN A 252 -23.56 -9.96 -6.26
N THR A 253 -22.28 -9.69 -6.50
CA THR A 253 -21.42 -8.87 -5.63
C THR A 253 -21.14 -7.53 -6.30
N MET A 254 -21.33 -6.42 -5.58
CA MET A 254 -20.85 -5.11 -6.02
C MET A 254 -19.42 -4.89 -5.53
N ILE A 255 -18.52 -4.52 -6.44
CA ILE A 255 -17.17 -4.07 -6.09
C ILE A 255 -17.06 -2.59 -6.47
N HIS A 256 -16.62 -1.77 -5.51
CA HIS A 256 -16.43 -0.34 -5.70
C HIS A 256 -14.99 0.07 -5.39
N ASP A 257 -14.28 0.49 -6.43
CA ASP A 257 -12.90 0.90 -6.42
C ASP A 257 -12.77 2.41 -6.63
N TRP A 258 -12.99 3.16 -5.56
CA TRP A 258 -12.95 4.62 -5.59
C TRP A 258 -11.52 5.20 -5.70
N VAL A 259 -10.49 4.37 -5.52
CA VAL A 259 -9.09 4.83 -5.43
C VAL A 259 -8.44 4.96 -6.82
N TYR A 260 -8.78 4.06 -7.74
CA TYR A 260 -8.18 4.02 -9.06
C TYR A 260 -9.22 4.17 -10.17
N GLU A 261 -9.00 5.14 -11.04
CA GLU A 261 -9.92 5.52 -12.13
C GLU A 261 -10.19 4.39 -13.14
N ASN A 262 -9.19 3.55 -13.43
CA ASN A 262 -9.28 2.56 -14.50
C ASN A 262 -9.21 1.11 -14.01
N ARG A 263 -9.00 0.87 -12.70
CA ARG A 263 -8.73 -0.48 -12.20
C ARG A 263 -9.95 -1.41 -12.37
N ALA A 264 -11.17 -0.89 -12.21
CA ALA A 264 -12.39 -1.66 -12.42
C ALA A 264 -12.58 -2.09 -13.89
N ILE A 265 -12.09 -1.30 -14.86
CA ILE A 265 -12.15 -1.62 -16.28
C ILE A 265 -11.30 -2.88 -16.57
N TYR A 266 -10.10 -2.99 -16.01
CA TYR A 266 -9.25 -4.16 -16.21
C TYR A 266 -9.85 -5.45 -15.64
N LEU A 267 -10.67 -5.36 -14.59
CA LEU A 267 -11.38 -6.52 -14.04
C LEU A 267 -12.41 -7.11 -15.02
N THR A 268 -12.84 -6.36 -16.04
CA THR A 268 -13.72 -6.89 -17.09
C THR A 268 -13.03 -7.92 -17.99
N GLU A 269 -11.68 -8.00 -17.99
CA GLU A 269 -10.94 -9.05 -18.69
C GLU A 269 -11.28 -10.46 -18.17
N LEU A 270 -11.77 -10.58 -16.93
CA LEU A 270 -12.26 -11.84 -16.39
C LEU A 270 -13.43 -12.42 -17.21
N ASN A 271 -14.17 -11.61 -17.98
CA ASN A 271 -15.21 -12.08 -18.89
C ASN A 271 -14.64 -13.02 -19.97
N LYS A 272 -13.38 -12.84 -20.38
CA LYS A 272 -12.71 -13.76 -21.33
C LYS A 272 -12.56 -15.17 -20.73
N LEU A 273 -12.40 -15.25 -19.41
CA LEU A 273 -12.33 -16.50 -18.66
C LEU A 273 -13.72 -17.06 -18.30
N GLY A 274 -14.79 -16.45 -18.80
CA GLY A 274 -16.17 -16.90 -18.58
C GLY A 274 -16.87 -16.32 -17.36
N ALA A 275 -16.21 -15.41 -16.61
CA ALA A 275 -16.87 -14.67 -15.53
C ALA A 275 -17.98 -13.78 -16.07
N GLN A 276 -18.91 -13.39 -15.19
CA GLN A 276 -19.97 -12.42 -15.51
C GLN A 276 -19.70 -11.12 -14.77
N VAL A 277 -18.84 -10.28 -15.35
CA VAL A 277 -18.46 -8.98 -14.83
C VAL A 277 -19.13 -7.88 -15.65
N GLN A 278 -20.00 -7.10 -15.01
CA GLN A 278 -20.66 -5.94 -15.61
C GLN A 278 -20.04 -4.65 -15.08
N LEU A 279 -19.46 -3.84 -15.96
CA LEU A 279 -19.00 -2.48 -15.65
C LEU A 279 -20.20 -1.54 -15.51
N LEU A 280 -20.29 -0.83 -14.39
CA LEU A 280 -21.31 0.18 -14.15
C LEU A 280 -20.79 1.58 -14.49
N ASP A 281 -19.55 1.84 -14.09
CA ASP A 281 -18.78 3.05 -14.39
C ASP A 281 -17.27 2.75 -14.12
N PRO A 282 -16.35 3.72 -14.29
CA PRO A 282 -14.91 3.47 -14.13
C PRO A 282 -14.48 2.93 -12.74
N HIS A 283 -15.31 3.08 -11.70
CA HIS A 283 -15.01 2.65 -10.33
C HIS A 283 -15.84 1.45 -9.87
N ARG A 284 -16.96 1.11 -10.53
CA ARG A 284 -17.91 0.12 -10.02
C ARG A 284 -18.17 -1.01 -11.00
N ILE A 285 -18.12 -2.24 -10.50
CA ILE A 285 -18.51 -3.45 -11.24
C ILE A 285 -19.49 -4.30 -10.42
N TYR A 286 -20.36 -5.03 -11.11
CA TYR A 286 -21.01 -6.21 -10.57
C TYR A 286 -20.29 -7.47 -11.03
N VAL A 287 -20.12 -8.43 -10.13
CA VAL A 287 -19.65 -9.78 -10.43
C VAL A 287 -20.76 -10.76 -10.05
N ASN A 288 -21.26 -11.52 -11.02
CA ASN A 288 -22.28 -12.54 -10.80
C ASN A 288 -21.63 -13.93 -10.83
N GLY A 289 -21.69 -14.65 -9.71
CA GLY A 289 -21.23 -16.03 -9.61
C GLY A 289 -22.36 -17.02 -9.32
N PRO A 290 -22.07 -18.34 -9.40
CA PRO A 290 -20.76 -18.91 -9.67
C PRO A 290 -20.42 -18.94 -11.17
N THR A 291 -19.14 -18.75 -11.47
CA THR A 291 -18.57 -18.72 -12.81
C THR A 291 -18.17 -20.12 -13.26
N LYS A 292 -18.46 -20.46 -14.52
CA LYS A 292 -17.88 -21.64 -15.18
C LYS A 292 -16.60 -21.22 -15.89
N TRP A 293 -15.49 -21.22 -15.16
CA TRP A 293 -14.19 -20.75 -15.65
C TRP A 293 -13.74 -21.52 -16.90
N ARG A 294 -13.13 -20.80 -17.85
CA ARG A 294 -12.58 -21.34 -19.09
C ARG A 294 -11.20 -20.76 -19.34
N ALA A 295 -10.31 -21.56 -19.91
CA ALA A 295 -9.03 -21.07 -20.36
C ALA A 295 -9.22 -20.07 -21.52
N ALA A 296 -8.54 -18.94 -21.44
CA ALA A 296 -8.48 -17.94 -22.50
C ALA A 296 -7.15 -17.18 -22.42
N GLU A 297 -6.78 -16.54 -23.52
CA GLU A 297 -5.70 -15.56 -23.52
C GLU A 297 -6.19 -14.28 -22.83
N VAL A 298 -5.48 -13.86 -21.79
CA VAL A 298 -5.76 -12.63 -21.04
C VAL A 298 -4.49 -11.79 -20.99
N GLY A 299 -4.66 -10.47 -21.12
CA GLY A 299 -3.57 -9.54 -20.89
C GLY A 299 -3.40 -9.30 -19.40
N CYS A 300 -2.17 -9.38 -18.89
CA CYS A 300 -1.88 -8.81 -17.59
C CYS A 300 -2.09 -7.29 -17.70
N PRO A 301 -2.95 -6.66 -16.88
CA PRO A 301 -3.04 -5.22 -16.88
C PRO A 301 -1.67 -4.63 -16.56
N PRO A 302 -1.32 -3.45 -17.11
CA PRO A 302 -0.06 -2.81 -16.78
C PRO A 302 0.03 -2.61 -15.26
N ALA A 303 0.91 -3.37 -14.63
CA ALA A 303 1.27 -3.17 -13.24
C ALA A 303 2.20 -1.96 -13.17
N LEU A 304 1.84 -1.00 -12.31
CA LEU A 304 2.63 0.13 -11.78
C LEU A 304 3.82 0.64 -12.62
#